data_AF-A0A803K9B9-F1
#
_entry.id   AF-A0A803K9B9-F1
#
_cell.length_a   1.000
_cell.length_b   1.000
_cell.length_c   1.000
_cell.angle_alpha   90.00
_cell.angle_beta   90.00
_cell.angle_gamma   90.00
#
_symmetry.space_group_name_H-M   'P 1'
#
loop_
_entity.id
_entity.type
_entity.pdbx_description
1 polymer ?
#
loop_
_entity_poly.entity_id
_entity_poly.type
_entity_poly.pdbx_seq_one_letter_code
_entity_poly.pdbx_strand_id
1 'polypeptide(L)'
;MAKRFYSTEEAARYCMDSSSEEFSDSGSEYVPSDHSTEESEIEDSDTVSAEFSSGGTLTAEEAEAGGSAQDVPMDVEEGEGSTDAAVGEPAWGPPCNYVPEIPPFTAVPGLSVDTTNFEIIDFFNLYITEAILQDMVRYTNLYAEQYLASNPLPGFSRTQAWYPTNINEIKRFLALTLAMGLVERNSLASYWDTNTVLLLRFLHFNDNTTAVAPNEPGYDRLYKLRPLIDSLSQRFAEVYTPSQNVCVDESLLLFKGRLKFCQYIPSKRSRYGIKFYKLCESSTGYTSYFMLYEGKDTNLDPPGCPTDLTTSGKIVWELITPCWAEVTTYTWITFTQASLYLEP
;
A
#
# COMPACT_ATOMS: atom_id res chain seq x y z
N MET A 1 -0.48 33.28 -21.95
CA MET A 1 0.71 32.39 -21.86
C MET A 1 0.62 31.36 -22.96
N ALA A 2 1.70 31.09 -23.69
CA ALA A 2 1.72 30.01 -24.68
C ALA A 2 1.85 28.66 -23.96
N LYS A 3 0.94 27.72 -24.20
CA LYS A 3 1.10 26.32 -23.75
C LYS A 3 2.08 25.64 -24.69
N ARG A 4 3.25 25.24 -24.17
CA ARG A 4 4.12 24.26 -24.85
C ARG A 4 3.48 22.89 -24.68
N PHE A 5 3.29 22.18 -25.79
CA PHE A 5 2.94 20.76 -25.79
C PHE A 5 4.23 19.96 -25.95
N TYR A 6 4.38 18.91 -25.16
CA TYR A 6 5.49 17.97 -25.29
C TYR A 6 5.08 16.81 -26.19
N SER A 7 6.00 16.38 -27.05
CA SER A 7 5.88 15.12 -27.78
C SER A 7 6.11 13.93 -26.84
N THR A 8 5.65 12.74 -27.23
CA THR A 8 5.86 11.48 -26.51
C THR A 8 7.35 11.17 -26.29
N GLU A 9 8.20 11.51 -27.27
CA GLU A 9 9.65 11.35 -27.18
C GLU A 9 10.32 12.34 -26.20
N GLU A 10 9.85 13.58 -26.15
CA GLU A 10 10.33 14.58 -25.16
C GLU A 10 9.96 14.15 -23.73
N ALA A 11 8.73 13.67 -23.52
CA ALA A 11 8.29 13.15 -22.22
C ALA A 11 9.13 11.95 -21.78
N ALA A 12 9.40 11.00 -22.69
CA ALA A 12 10.24 9.83 -22.41
C ALA A 12 11.66 10.21 -21.98
N ARG A 13 12.28 11.24 -22.58
CA ARG A 13 13.62 11.72 -22.16
C ARG A 13 13.63 12.25 -20.73
N TYR A 14 12.65 13.08 -20.34
CA TYR A 14 12.58 13.58 -18.97
C TYR A 14 12.44 12.47 -17.93
N CYS A 15 11.71 11.40 -18.24
CA CYS A 15 11.61 10.23 -17.37
C CYS A 15 12.92 9.41 -17.29
N MET A 16 13.74 9.41 -18.34
CA MET A 16 14.99 8.63 -18.42
C MET A 16 16.22 9.39 -17.87
N ASP A 17 16.30 10.72 -18.05
CA ASP A 17 17.39 11.56 -17.51
C ASP A 17 17.27 11.82 -16.01
N SER A 18 16.17 11.43 -15.35
CA SER A 18 15.95 11.67 -13.92
C SER A 18 16.74 10.74 -12.98
N SER A 19 17.63 9.90 -13.49
CA SER A 19 18.53 9.11 -12.65
C SER A 19 19.81 9.90 -12.31
N SER A 20 20.06 10.06 -11.01
CA SER A 20 21.34 10.46 -10.38
C SER A 20 21.63 11.94 -10.03
N GLU A 21 20.63 12.81 -9.85
CA GLU A 21 20.85 14.05 -9.06
C GLU A 21 20.20 13.97 -7.68
N GLU A 22 21.03 14.03 -6.64
CA GLU A 22 20.61 14.07 -5.24
C GLU A 22 19.86 15.37 -4.95
N PHE A 23 18.55 15.28 -4.76
CA PHE A 23 17.70 16.42 -4.40
C PHE A 23 17.93 16.84 -2.94
N SER A 24 19.04 17.54 -2.72
CA SER A 24 19.31 18.33 -1.52
C SER A 24 18.51 19.63 -1.62
N ASP A 25 17.44 19.75 -0.82
CA ASP A 25 16.76 21.04 -0.62
C ASP A 25 16.64 21.35 0.87
N SER A 26 16.85 22.63 1.17
CA SER A 26 17.10 23.18 2.49
C SER A 26 15.86 23.17 3.39
N GLY A 27 16.03 22.69 4.63
CA GLY A 27 14.96 22.76 5.62
C GLY A 27 14.78 24.18 6.15
N SER A 28 13.60 24.76 5.94
CA SER A 28 13.10 25.84 6.80
C SER A 28 12.33 25.22 7.97
N GLU A 29 12.85 25.42 9.19
CA GLU A 29 12.14 25.02 10.41
C GLU A 29 10.87 25.85 10.57
N TYR A 30 9.73 25.16 10.76
CA TYR A 30 8.48 25.80 11.15
C TYR A 30 8.41 25.89 12.68
N VAL A 31 8.55 27.11 13.21
CA VAL A 31 8.36 27.42 14.64
C VAL A 31 6.95 28.02 14.82
N PRO A 32 6.07 27.43 15.65
CA PRO A 32 4.78 28.04 15.95
C PRO A 32 4.97 29.28 16.84
N SER A 33 4.33 30.40 16.48
CA SER A 33 4.24 31.58 17.35
C SER A 33 2.92 31.58 18.12
N ASP A 34 2.97 31.44 19.44
CA ASP A 34 1.83 31.74 20.30
C ASP A 34 1.45 33.22 20.20
N HIS A 35 0.25 33.52 19.72
CA HIS A 35 -0.47 34.74 20.10
C HIS A 35 -1.98 34.52 20.01
N SER A 36 -2.63 34.64 21.16
CA SER A 36 -4.08 34.70 21.31
C SER A 36 -4.63 36.06 20.89
N THR A 37 -5.55 36.10 19.92
CA THR A 37 -6.46 37.24 19.72
C THR A 37 -7.81 36.74 19.22
N GLU A 38 -8.89 37.20 19.83
CA GLU A 38 -10.27 36.94 19.42
C GLU A 38 -10.66 37.88 18.26
N GLU A 39 -11.39 37.38 17.25
CA GLU A 39 -12.72 37.86 16.82
C GLU A 39 -13.13 37.47 15.38
N SER A 40 -14.43 37.12 15.25
CA SER A 40 -15.33 37.21 14.08
C SER A 40 -15.00 36.55 12.73
N GLU A 41 -15.67 35.42 12.48
CA GLU A 41 -16.53 35.12 11.32
C GLU A 41 -16.22 35.75 9.94
N ILE A 42 -15.72 34.95 8.98
CA ILE A 42 -16.42 34.62 7.71
C ILE A 42 -16.05 33.18 7.34
N GLU A 43 -17.00 32.24 7.38
CA GLU A 43 -16.80 30.86 6.90
C GLU A 43 -17.26 30.73 5.44
N ASP A 44 -16.34 30.34 4.54
CA ASP A 44 -16.69 29.75 3.24
C ASP A 44 -15.47 29.02 2.61
N SER A 45 -15.36 27.70 2.83
CA SER A 45 -14.45 26.80 2.06
C SER A 45 -14.71 25.32 2.42
N ASP A 46 -15.48 24.62 1.59
CA ASP A 46 -15.70 23.17 1.69
C ASP A 46 -14.39 22.37 1.55
N THR A 47 -13.81 22.00 2.69
CA THR A 47 -12.75 20.98 2.74
C THR A 47 -13.37 19.59 2.58
N VAL A 48 -13.01 18.92 1.48
CA VAL A 48 -13.47 17.55 1.18
C VAL A 48 -12.86 16.50 2.13
N SER A 49 -13.40 16.44 3.35
CA SER A 49 -13.16 15.33 4.28
C SER A 49 -14.16 14.20 3.99
N ALA A 50 -13.65 13.01 3.71
CA ALA A 50 -14.48 11.82 3.55
C ALA A 50 -14.93 11.32 4.93
N GLU A 51 -16.10 11.79 5.39
CA GLU A 51 -16.70 11.30 6.63
C GLU A 51 -17.34 9.92 6.44
N PHE A 52 -16.81 8.93 7.18
CA PHE A 52 -17.41 7.61 7.31
C PHE A 52 -18.32 7.60 8.54
N SER A 53 -19.63 7.58 8.32
CA SER A 53 -20.63 7.49 9.39
C SER A 53 -20.77 6.05 9.90
N SER A 54 -20.60 5.84 11.21
CA SER A 54 -21.03 4.63 11.90
C SER A 54 -22.03 5.00 13.00
N GLY A 55 -23.32 4.77 12.74
CA GLY A 55 -24.38 4.92 13.74
C GLY A 55 -24.57 3.63 14.55
N GLY A 56 -24.54 3.73 15.87
CA GLY A 56 -24.78 2.62 16.80
C GLY A 56 -24.69 3.12 18.24
N THR A 57 -25.83 3.32 18.88
CA THR A 57 -25.95 3.93 20.22
C THR A 57 -26.59 2.96 21.21
N LEU A 58 -26.29 3.15 22.50
CA LEU A 58 -26.88 2.53 23.71
C LEU A 58 -26.24 1.20 24.14
N THR A 59 -25.96 0.93 25.43
CA THR A 59 -26.14 1.69 26.69
C THR A 59 -24.90 1.61 27.59
N ALA A 60 -24.75 2.58 28.51
CA ALA A 60 -23.75 2.54 29.57
C ALA A 60 -24.25 1.79 30.82
N GLU A 61 -23.35 1.08 31.49
CA GLU A 61 -23.39 0.84 32.94
C GLU A 61 -22.00 1.18 33.52
N GLU A 62 -21.99 1.67 34.76
CA GLU A 62 -20.86 2.36 35.38
C GLU A 62 -19.92 1.39 36.10
N ALA A 63 -18.61 1.67 36.02
CA ALA A 63 -17.63 1.18 37.00
C ALA A 63 -16.48 2.20 37.11
N GLU A 64 -16.49 3.00 38.16
CA GLU A 64 -15.37 3.90 38.46
C GLU A 64 -14.15 3.14 38.99
N ALA A 65 -12.96 3.51 38.51
CA ALA A 65 -11.71 3.37 39.24
C ALA A 65 -10.74 4.47 38.76
N GLY A 66 -10.66 5.57 39.52
CA GLY A 66 -9.73 6.65 39.23
C GLY A 66 -8.28 6.28 39.56
N GLY A 67 -7.33 6.79 38.78
CA GLY A 67 -5.89 6.65 39.04
C GLY A 67 -5.08 7.53 38.08
N SER A 68 -4.48 8.60 38.58
CA SER A 68 -3.67 9.51 37.77
C SER A 68 -2.39 8.84 37.28
N ALA A 69 -2.17 8.78 35.97
CA ALA A 69 -0.85 8.48 35.42
C ALA A 69 0.06 9.70 35.62
N GLN A 70 1.08 9.56 36.46
CA GLN A 70 2.20 10.48 36.51
C GLN A 70 3.28 10.00 35.54
N ASP A 71 3.91 10.93 34.83
CA ASP A 71 5.11 10.65 34.04
C ASP A 71 6.24 10.14 34.95
N VAL A 72 6.85 9.02 34.56
CA VAL A 72 8.11 8.55 35.12
C VAL A 72 9.05 8.22 33.96
N PRO A 73 10.16 8.95 33.77
CA PRO A 73 11.18 8.56 32.81
C PRO A 73 11.90 7.31 33.31
N MET A 74 12.24 6.38 32.41
CA MET A 74 13.15 5.29 32.76
C MET A 74 14.59 5.78 32.67
N ASP A 75 15.23 5.87 33.84
CA ASP A 75 16.64 6.24 33.97
C ASP A 75 17.59 5.21 33.34
N VAL A 76 18.76 5.70 32.94
CA VAL A 76 19.90 4.90 32.48
C VAL A 76 20.80 4.60 33.67
N GLU A 77 21.06 3.33 33.98
CA GLU A 77 22.09 2.93 34.95
C GLU A 77 23.29 2.27 34.23
N GLU A 78 24.50 2.71 34.57
CA GLU A 78 25.79 2.16 34.12
C GLU A 78 26.60 1.58 35.31
N GLY A 79 27.27 0.43 35.08
CA GLY A 79 28.31 -0.18 35.94
C GLY A 79 27.82 -1.00 37.15
N GLU A 80 28.44 -2.09 37.62
CA GLU A 80 29.58 -2.94 37.21
C GLU A 80 29.25 -4.41 37.65
N GLY A 81 29.91 -5.52 37.28
CA GLY A 81 31.09 -5.80 36.44
C GLY A 81 31.68 -7.20 36.78
N SER A 82 32.64 -7.72 35.99
CA SER A 82 33.29 -9.05 36.14
C SER A 82 32.40 -10.27 35.79
N THR A 83 32.84 -11.34 35.10
CA THR A 83 34.18 -11.82 34.68
C THR A 83 34.23 -12.21 33.19
N ASP A 84 35.44 -12.28 32.63
CA ASP A 84 35.72 -12.73 31.25
C ASP A 84 35.01 -14.03 30.82
N ALA A 85 34.16 -13.91 29.81
CA ALA A 85 34.11 -14.84 28.70
C ALA A 85 33.93 -14.01 27.43
N ALA A 86 34.88 -14.10 26.49
CA ALA A 86 34.76 -13.48 25.18
C ALA A 86 33.70 -14.22 24.35
N VAL A 87 32.43 -13.94 24.63
CA VAL A 87 31.31 -14.29 23.76
C VAL A 87 31.49 -13.43 22.52
N GLY A 88 32.05 -14.03 21.46
CA GLY A 88 32.15 -13.37 20.16
C GLY A 88 30.77 -12.89 19.72
N GLU A 89 30.73 -11.77 19.01
CA GLU A 89 29.49 -11.24 18.43
C GLU A 89 28.73 -12.36 17.72
N PRO A 90 27.39 -12.46 17.88
CA PRO A 90 26.61 -13.52 17.24
C PRO A 90 26.69 -13.39 15.73
N ALA A 91 27.62 -14.14 15.13
CA ALA A 91 27.86 -14.17 13.71
C ALA A 91 26.70 -14.92 13.03
N TRP A 92 25.78 -14.17 12.45
CA TRP A 92 24.72 -14.71 11.60
C TRP A 92 25.32 -15.30 10.33
N GLY A 93 25.42 -16.62 10.30
CA GLY A 93 25.82 -17.41 9.15
C GLY A 93 25.25 -18.83 9.27
N PRO A 94 25.32 -19.64 8.20
CA PRO A 94 25.02 -21.05 8.33
C PRO A 94 25.95 -21.69 9.39
N PRO A 95 25.50 -22.73 10.12
CA PRO A 95 26.36 -23.45 11.05
C PRO A 95 27.70 -23.79 10.40
N CYS A 96 28.81 -23.61 11.10
CA CYS A 96 30.14 -23.88 10.53
C CYS A 96 30.17 -25.31 9.92
N ASN A 97 30.44 -25.40 8.62
CA ASN A 97 30.39 -26.60 7.76
C ASN A 97 29.01 -27.01 7.18
N TYR A 98 27.95 -26.23 7.33
CA TYR A 98 26.72 -26.39 6.54
C TYR A 98 26.80 -25.56 5.26
N VAL A 99 27.07 -26.24 4.15
CA VAL A 99 26.86 -25.70 2.80
C VAL A 99 25.52 -26.27 2.33
N PRO A 100 24.45 -25.47 2.19
CA PRO A 100 23.19 -25.98 1.65
C PRO A 100 23.40 -26.47 0.21
N GLU A 101 22.83 -27.63 -0.13
CA GLU A 101 22.82 -28.14 -1.51
C GLU A 101 21.76 -27.38 -2.32
N ILE A 102 22.10 -26.16 -2.76
CA ILE A 102 21.22 -25.33 -3.58
C ILE A 102 21.09 -25.95 -4.98
N PRO A 103 19.90 -26.46 -5.40
CA PRO A 103 19.68 -26.95 -6.75
C PRO A 103 19.77 -25.80 -7.77
N PRO A 104 20.14 -26.09 -9.03
CA PRO A 104 20.29 -25.05 -10.04
C PRO A 104 18.94 -24.38 -10.33
N PHE A 105 18.93 -23.05 -10.42
CA PHE A 105 17.77 -22.29 -10.87
C PHE A 105 17.39 -22.68 -12.30
N THR A 106 16.15 -23.13 -12.50
CA THR A 106 15.66 -23.72 -13.77
C THR A 106 14.66 -22.87 -14.53
N ALA A 107 14.07 -21.85 -13.90
CA ALA A 107 13.10 -20.97 -14.54
C ALA A 107 13.76 -20.05 -15.57
N VAL A 108 12.96 -19.56 -16.53
CA VAL A 108 13.40 -18.58 -17.54
C VAL A 108 12.90 -17.21 -17.10
N PRO A 109 13.77 -16.27 -16.67
CA PRO A 109 13.33 -14.96 -16.22
C PRO A 109 12.82 -14.09 -17.35
N GLY A 110 11.86 -13.20 -17.05
CA GLY A 110 11.34 -12.22 -17.99
C GLY A 110 9.82 -12.27 -18.15
N LEU A 111 9.33 -11.62 -19.19
CA LEU A 111 7.91 -11.61 -19.54
C LEU A 111 7.45 -12.97 -20.06
N SER A 112 6.37 -13.49 -19.49
CA SER A 112 5.74 -14.76 -19.87
C SER A 112 4.88 -14.67 -21.14
N VAL A 113 4.72 -13.45 -21.70
CA VAL A 113 3.83 -13.12 -22.82
C VAL A 113 4.64 -12.60 -24.00
N ASP A 114 4.30 -13.00 -25.24
CA ASP A 114 4.89 -12.44 -26.45
C ASP A 114 4.46 -10.97 -26.64
N THR A 115 5.42 -10.05 -26.52
CA THR A 115 5.19 -8.61 -26.65
C THR A 115 5.66 -8.02 -28.00
N THR A 116 5.95 -8.84 -29.01
CA THR A 116 6.60 -8.42 -30.28
C THR A 116 5.87 -7.29 -31.02
N ASN A 117 4.55 -7.17 -30.84
CA ASN A 117 3.71 -6.15 -31.49
C ASN A 117 2.93 -5.26 -30.50
N PHE A 118 3.38 -5.15 -29.25
CA PHE A 118 2.66 -4.41 -28.21
C PHE A 118 2.82 -2.89 -28.35
N GLU A 119 1.73 -2.16 -28.25
CA GLU A 119 1.74 -0.72 -27.94
C GLU A 119 1.88 -0.50 -26.42
N ILE A 120 2.20 0.74 -26.01
CA ILE A 120 2.35 1.11 -24.58
C ILE A 120 1.10 0.75 -23.75
N ILE A 121 -0.09 0.84 -24.36
CA ILE A 121 -1.35 0.50 -23.70
C ILE A 121 -1.51 -1.00 -23.44
N ASP A 122 -0.89 -1.87 -24.26
CA ASP A 122 -1.00 -3.32 -24.09
C ASP A 122 -0.24 -3.79 -22.85
N PHE A 123 0.92 -3.18 -22.55
CA PHE A 123 1.63 -3.40 -21.30
C PHE A 123 0.79 -3.02 -20.07
N PHE A 124 -0.04 -1.96 -20.15
CA PHE A 124 -0.97 -1.61 -19.09
C PHE A 124 -2.12 -2.63 -18.98
N ASN A 125 -2.65 -3.10 -20.11
CA ASN A 125 -3.76 -4.06 -20.18
C ASN A 125 -3.37 -5.46 -19.66
N LEU A 126 -2.08 -5.83 -19.62
CA LEU A 126 -1.58 -7.05 -18.96
C LEU A 126 -1.96 -7.08 -17.46
N TYR A 127 -1.87 -5.94 -16.79
CA TYR A 127 -2.11 -5.81 -15.35
C TYR A 127 -3.53 -5.31 -15.04
N ILE A 128 -4.02 -4.32 -15.78
CA ILE A 128 -5.38 -3.80 -15.64
C ILE A 128 -6.25 -4.39 -16.76
N THR A 129 -6.66 -5.63 -16.54
CA THR A 129 -7.46 -6.39 -17.52
C THR A 129 -8.87 -5.83 -17.63
N GLU A 130 -9.54 -6.13 -18.74
CA GLU A 130 -10.95 -5.79 -18.94
C GLU A 130 -11.85 -6.38 -17.83
N ALA A 131 -11.50 -7.54 -17.25
CA ALA A 131 -12.21 -8.14 -16.13
C ALA A 131 -12.10 -7.28 -14.85
N ILE A 132 -10.89 -6.85 -14.48
CA ILE A 132 -10.67 -5.94 -13.34
C ILE A 132 -11.46 -4.63 -13.54
N LEU A 133 -11.48 -4.10 -14.76
CA LEU A 133 -12.23 -2.89 -15.10
C LEU A 133 -13.74 -3.08 -15.00
N GLN A 134 -14.27 -4.24 -15.40
CA GLN A 134 -15.69 -4.59 -15.23
C GLN A 134 -16.07 -4.69 -13.75
N ASP A 135 -15.22 -5.30 -12.92
CA ASP A 135 -15.45 -5.37 -11.47
C ASP A 135 -15.39 -3.98 -10.82
N MET A 136 -14.42 -3.13 -11.19
CA MET A 136 -14.38 -1.72 -10.77
C MET A 136 -15.69 -0.98 -11.11
N VAL A 137 -16.20 -1.13 -12.33
CA VAL A 137 -17.48 -0.52 -12.75
C VAL A 137 -18.64 -1.06 -11.91
N ARG A 138 -18.73 -2.39 -11.77
CA ARG A 138 -19.78 -3.09 -11.03
C ARG A 138 -19.85 -2.64 -9.58
N TYR A 139 -18.73 -2.71 -8.86
CA TYR A 139 -18.69 -2.39 -7.43
C TYR A 139 -18.84 -0.89 -7.16
N THR A 140 -18.31 -0.02 -8.03
CA THR A 140 -18.53 1.44 -7.96
C THR A 140 -20.02 1.80 -8.11
N ASN A 141 -20.71 1.22 -9.10
CA ASN A 141 -22.15 1.44 -9.31
C ASN A 141 -22.98 0.91 -8.14
N LEU A 142 -22.70 -0.33 -7.71
CA LEU A 142 -23.37 -0.96 -6.58
C LEU A 142 -23.20 -0.16 -5.28
N TYR A 143 -22.00 0.36 -5.00
CA TYR A 143 -21.76 1.18 -3.82
C TYR A 143 -22.50 2.51 -3.88
N ALA A 144 -22.60 3.15 -5.05
CA ALA A 144 -23.37 4.37 -5.20
C ALA A 144 -24.87 4.14 -4.92
N GLU A 145 -25.45 3.03 -5.39
CA GLU A 145 -26.82 2.61 -5.05
C GLU A 145 -26.99 2.38 -3.54
N GLN A 146 -26.10 1.61 -2.93
CA GLN A 146 -26.08 1.36 -1.47
C GLN A 146 -25.99 2.65 -0.66
N TYR A 147 -25.14 3.60 -1.09
CA TYR A 147 -24.94 4.89 -0.44
C TYR A 147 -26.18 5.78 -0.55
N LEU A 148 -26.77 5.91 -1.74
CA LEU A 148 -27.96 6.73 -1.98
C LEU A 148 -29.20 6.17 -1.27
N ALA A 149 -29.31 4.84 -1.13
CA ALA A 149 -30.39 4.21 -0.38
C ALA A 149 -30.27 4.39 1.14
N SER A 150 -29.05 4.43 1.67
CA SER A 150 -28.78 4.55 3.12
C SER A 150 -28.65 5.99 3.63
N ASN A 151 -28.39 6.96 2.75
CA ASN A 151 -28.18 8.35 3.12
C ASN A 151 -29.23 9.26 2.44
N PRO A 152 -30.27 9.73 3.15
CA PRO A 152 -31.23 10.68 2.59
C PRO A 152 -30.55 12.05 2.39
N LEU A 153 -30.28 12.40 1.13
CA LEU A 153 -29.56 13.62 0.76
C LEU A 153 -30.50 14.80 0.45
N PRO A 154 -30.10 16.06 0.72
CA PRO A 154 -30.81 17.23 0.24
C PRO A 154 -30.91 17.27 -1.30
N GLY A 155 -32.01 17.79 -1.84
CA GLY A 155 -32.28 17.83 -3.29
C GLY A 155 -31.30 18.66 -4.14
N PHE A 156 -30.44 19.46 -3.50
CA PHE A 156 -29.36 20.22 -4.13
C PHE A 156 -27.99 19.53 -4.01
N SER A 157 -27.91 18.35 -3.39
CA SER A 157 -26.66 17.60 -3.27
C SER A 157 -26.18 17.15 -4.64
N ARG A 158 -24.94 17.53 -5.02
CA ARG A 158 -24.29 17.09 -6.27
C ARG A 158 -24.25 15.57 -6.42
N THR A 159 -24.27 14.85 -5.31
CA THR A 159 -24.32 13.38 -5.24
C THR A 159 -25.61 12.80 -5.82
N GLN A 160 -26.73 13.55 -5.83
CA GLN A 160 -27.96 13.14 -6.53
C GLN A 160 -27.85 13.19 -8.07
N ALA A 161 -26.84 13.87 -8.61
CA ALA A 161 -26.54 13.86 -10.04
C ALA A 161 -25.70 12.64 -10.48
N TRP A 162 -25.52 11.65 -9.61
CA TRP A 162 -24.89 10.39 -9.96
C TRP A 162 -25.65 9.67 -11.08
N TYR A 163 -24.89 9.09 -12.00
CA TYR A 163 -25.38 8.18 -13.02
C TYR A 163 -24.42 6.98 -13.07
N PRO A 164 -24.90 5.76 -13.42
CA PRO A 164 -24.04 4.58 -13.46
C PRO A 164 -22.86 4.78 -14.41
N THR A 165 -21.65 4.55 -13.89
CA THR A 165 -20.40 4.64 -14.64
C THR A 165 -20.19 3.42 -15.53
N ASN A 166 -19.19 3.53 -16.41
CA ASN A 166 -18.84 2.53 -17.41
C ASN A 166 -17.31 2.44 -17.59
N ILE A 167 -16.87 1.43 -18.36
CA ILE A 167 -15.45 1.12 -18.54
C ILE A 167 -14.65 2.29 -19.12
N ASN A 168 -15.23 3.08 -20.04
CA ASN A 168 -14.53 4.22 -20.62
C ASN A 168 -14.31 5.35 -19.60
N GLU A 169 -15.24 5.52 -18.66
CA GLU A 169 -15.11 6.48 -17.56
C GLU A 169 -14.09 6.02 -16.52
N ILE A 170 -14.06 4.72 -16.17
CA ILE A 170 -13.01 4.16 -15.30
C ILE A 170 -11.64 4.23 -15.98
N LYS A 171 -11.52 3.89 -17.27
CA LYS A 171 -10.28 4.06 -18.06
C LYS A 171 -9.84 5.53 -18.10
N ARG A 172 -10.77 6.48 -18.30
CA ARG A 172 -10.49 7.93 -18.25
C ARG A 172 -10.04 8.37 -16.85
N PHE A 173 -10.66 7.88 -15.78
CA PHE A 173 -10.29 8.16 -14.40
C PHE A 173 -8.87 7.67 -14.08
N LEU A 174 -8.54 6.43 -14.46
CA LEU A 174 -7.19 5.87 -14.28
C LEU A 174 -6.15 6.63 -15.11
N ALA A 175 -6.44 6.93 -16.38
CA ALA A 175 -5.55 7.71 -17.24
C ALA A 175 -5.29 9.13 -16.70
N LEU A 176 -6.32 9.81 -16.17
CA LEU A 176 -6.15 11.09 -15.49
C LEU A 176 -5.30 10.94 -14.22
N THR A 177 -5.53 9.89 -13.43
CA THR A 177 -4.76 9.61 -12.21
C THR A 177 -3.27 9.44 -12.49
N LEU A 178 -2.91 8.68 -13.53
CA LEU A 178 -1.52 8.53 -13.99
C LEU A 178 -0.95 9.86 -14.51
N ALA A 179 -1.75 10.63 -15.27
CA ALA A 179 -1.33 11.92 -15.81
C ALA A 179 -1.06 12.99 -14.73
N MET A 180 -1.65 12.88 -13.52
CA MET A 180 -1.33 13.77 -12.39
C MET A 180 0.15 13.68 -11.97
N GLY A 181 0.78 12.51 -12.14
CA GLY A 181 2.21 12.32 -11.84
C GLY A 181 3.14 12.88 -12.92
N LEU A 182 2.63 13.26 -14.09
CA LEU A 182 3.39 13.82 -15.21
C LEU A 182 3.17 15.32 -15.40
N VAL A 183 2.00 15.83 -15.02
CA VAL A 183 1.57 17.19 -15.31
C VAL A 183 1.04 17.84 -14.04
N GLU A 184 1.93 18.43 -13.26
CA GLU A 184 1.55 19.07 -12.00
C GLU A 184 0.55 20.24 -12.17
N ARG A 185 -0.24 20.45 -11.11
CA ARG A 185 -1.25 21.50 -10.98
C ARG A 185 -1.33 21.97 -9.54
N ASN A 186 -1.72 23.23 -9.37
CA ASN A 186 -1.80 23.91 -8.08
C ASN A 186 -2.83 23.30 -7.09
N SER A 187 -3.79 22.49 -7.56
CA SER A 187 -4.77 21.84 -6.68
C SER A 187 -5.30 20.53 -7.27
N LEU A 188 -5.64 19.58 -6.40
CA LEU A 188 -6.24 18.30 -6.80
C LEU A 188 -7.55 18.52 -7.59
N ALA A 189 -8.39 19.47 -7.18
CA ALA A 189 -9.65 19.78 -7.84
C ALA A 189 -9.47 20.20 -9.32
N SER A 190 -8.32 20.77 -9.70
CA SER A 190 -8.08 21.25 -11.07
C SER A 190 -7.83 20.15 -12.11
N TYR A 191 -7.68 18.89 -11.67
CA TYR A 191 -7.60 17.72 -12.56
C TYR A 191 -8.98 17.15 -12.94
N TRP A 192 -10.02 17.46 -12.17
CA TRP A 192 -11.30 16.74 -12.20
C TRP A 192 -12.44 17.62 -12.68
N ASP A 193 -13.28 17.06 -13.56
CA ASP A 193 -14.58 17.62 -13.89
C ASP A 193 -15.66 17.17 -12.89
N THR A 194 -16.86 17.76 -12.95
CA THR A 194 -17.97 17.45 -12.03
C THR A 194 -18.29 15.96 -11.91
N ASN A 195 -18.13 15.20 -13.00
CA ASN A 195 -18.49 13.78 -13.06
C ASN A 195 -17.36 12.91 -12.46
N THR A 196 -16.11 13.20 -12.81
CA THR A 196 -14.93 12.51 -12.24
C THR A 196 -14.75 12.79 -10.74
N VAL A 197 -15.20 13.94 -10.23
CA VAL A 197 -15.32 14.18 -8.77
C VAL A 197 -16.33 13.24 -8.10
N LEU A 198 -17.42 12.85 -8.77
CA LEU A 198 -18.36 11.85 -8.22
C LEU A 198 -17.76 10.44 -8.25
N LEU A 199 -16.94 10.10 -9.25
CA LEU A 199 -16.19 8.83 -9.26
C LEU A 199 -15.25 8.72 -8.06
N LEU A 200 -14.54 9.78 -7.69
CA LEU A 200 -13.70 9.80 -6.47
C LEU A 200 -14.48 9.50 -5.18
N ARG A 201 -15.80 9.79 -5.14
CA ARG A 201 -16.66 9.52 -3.97
C ARG A 201 -17.13 8.06 -3.93
N PHE A 202 -17.34 7.45 -5.09
CA PHE A 202 -17.99 6.14 -5.22
C PHE A 202 -17.09 5.00 -5.69
N LEU A 203 -15.84 5.26 -6.04
CA LEU A 203 -14.87 4.23 -6.45
C LEU A 203 -14.78 3.13 -5.39
N HIS A 204 -15.12 1.90 -5.79
CA HIS A 204 -15.25 0.79 -4.86
C HIS A 204 -14.96 -0.55 -5.55
N PHE A 205 -14.57 -1.57 -4.78
CA PHE A 205 -14.00 -2.82 -5.32
C PHE A 205 -14.56 -4.11 -4.70
N ASN A 206 -15.60 -4.03 -3.86
CA ASN A 206 -16.29 -5.20 -3.30
C ASN A 206 -17.75 -4.88 -2.93
N ASP A 207 -18.59 -5.86 -2.60
CA ASP A 207 -19.95 -5.63 -2.14
C ASP A 207 -20.02 -5.47 -0.61
N ASN A 208 -20.50 -4.32 -0.12
CA ASN A 208 -20.60 -4.10 1.34
C ASN A 208 -21.66 -4.97 2.03
N THR A 209 -22.63 -5.55 1.31
CA THR A 209 -23.66 -6.41 1.91
C THR A 209 -23.12 -7.76 2.37
N THR A 210 -22.01 -8.21 1.78
CA THR A 210 -21.29 -9.44 2.12
C THR A 210 -20.09 -9.20 3.04
N ALA A 211 -19.89 -7.97 3.53
CA ALA A 211 -18.84 -7.65 4.47
C ALA A 211 -19.16 -8.21 5.87
N VAL A 212 -18.23 -9.01 6.42
CA VAL A 212 -18.30 -9.49 7.81
C VAL A 212 -18.07 -8.31 8.77
N ALA A 213 -18.76 -8.30 9.91
CA ALA A 213 -18.63 -7.24 10.90
C ALA A 213 -17.30 -7.34 11.68
N PRO A 214 -16.74 -6.23 12.19
CA PRO A 214 -15.55 -6.27 13.04
C PRO A 214 -15.73 -7.19 14.25
N ASN A 215 -14.68 -7.97 14.56
CA ASN A 215 -14.61 -8.96 15.64
C ASN A 215 -15.39 -10.27 15.42
N GLU A 216 -16.10 -10.43 14.29
CA GLU A 216 -16.72 -11.71 13.93
C GLU A 216 -15.73 -12.67 13.22
N PRO A 217 -15.90 -14.00 13.32
CA PRO A 217 -15.07 -14.96 12.59
C PRO A 217 -15.13 -14.72 11.07
N GLY A 218 -13.96 -14.62 10.44
CA GLY A 218 -13.85 -14.30 9.00
C GLY A 218 -13.86 -12.79 8.69
N TYR A 219 -13.76 -11.91 9.68
CA TYR A 219 -13.53 -10.49 9.46
C TYR A 219 -12.17 -10.22 8.78
N ASP A 220 -12.21 -9.68 7.56
CA ASP A 220 -11.05 -9.18 6.82
C ASP A 220 -11.02 -7.64 6.87
N ARG A 221 -9.94 -7.05 7.36
CA ARG A 221 -9.80 -5.58 7.45
C ARG A 221 -9.60 -4.93 6.08
N LEU A 222 -9.05 -5.69 5.13
CA LEU A 222 -8.80 -5.27 3.75
C LEU A 222 -9.94 -5.68 2.80
N TYR A 223 -11.05 -6.23 3.33
CA TYR A 223 -12.18 -6.76 2.55
C TYR A 223 -12.60 -5.87 1.37
N LYS A 224 -12.67 -4.55 1.57
CA LYS A 224 -13.07 -3.56 0.54
C LYS A 224 -12.09 -3.43 -0.64
N LEU A 225 -10.86 -3.90 -0.49
CA LEU A 225 -9.80 -3.91 -1.50
C LEU A 225 -9.39 -5.33 -1.92
N ARG A 226 -9.75 -6.36 -1.14
CA ARG A 226 -9.32 -7.75 -1.32
C ARG A 226 -9.45 -8.25 -2.78
N PRO A 227 -10.59 -8.10 -3.49
CA PRO A 227 -10.70 -8.57 -4.87
C PRO A 227 -9.73 -7.89 -5.84
N LEU A 228 -9.42 -6.60 -5.63
CA LEU A 228 -8.44 -5.87 -6.44
C LEU A 228 -7.01 -6.32 -6.12
N ILE A 229 -6.66 -6.48 -4.83
CA ILE A 229 -5.35 -6.93 -4.40
C ILE A 229 -5.06 -8.32 -4.96
N ASP A 230 -5.98 -9.25 -4.79
CA ASP A 230 -5.81 -10.65 -5.22
C ASP A 230 -5.70 -10.73 -6.76
N SER A 231 -6.53 -9.97 -7.49
CA SER A 231 -6.47 -9.89 -8.96
C SER A 231 -5.15 -9.32 -9.47
N LEU A 232 -4.65 -8.24 -8.85
CA LEU A 232 -3.36 -7.62 -9.22
C LEU A 232 -2.18 -8.54 -8.92
N SER A 233 -2.15 -9.15 -7.73
CA SER A 233 -1.12 -10.11 -7.35
C SER A 233 -1.08 -11.31 -8.29
N GLN A 234 -2.24 -11.82 -8.72
CA GLN A 234 -2.32 -12.87 -9.74
C GLN A 234 -1.74 -12.39 -11.08
N ARG A 235 -2.02 -11.16 -11.52
CA ARG A 235 -1.40 -10.59 -12.74
C ARG A 235 0.11 -10.44 -12.61
N PHE A 236 0.62 -10.05 -11.44
CA PHE A 236 2.07 -9.86 -11.24
C PHE A 236 2.86 -11.16 -11.39
N ALA A 237 2.30 -12.30 -10.96
CA ALA A 237 2.88 -13.61 -11.19
C ALA A 237 2.73 -14.06 -12.66
N GLU A 238 1.50 -14.06 -13.21
CA GLU A 238 1.24 -14.59 -14.57
C GLU A 238 2.00 -13.85 -15.68
N VAL A 239 2.30 -12.56 -15.51
CA VAL A 239 2.90 -11.73 -16.57
C VAL A 239 4.43 -11.83 -16.59
N TYR A 240 5.09 -12.11 -15.46
CA TYR A 240 6.54 -12.00 -15.35
C TYR A 240 7.14 -12.98 -14.33
N THR A 241 8.04 -13.84 -14.80
CA THR A 241 8.83 -14.72 -13.95
C THR A 241 10.10 -14.01 -13.47
N PRO A 242 10.32 -13.80 -12.16
CA PRO A 242 11.54 -13.19 -11.65
C PRO A 242 12.76 -14.12 -11.77
N SER A 243 13.95 -13.53 -11.86
CA SER A 243 15.22 -14.26 -11.75
C SER A 243 15.54 -14.73 -10.32
N GLN A 244 16.60 -15.52 -10.19
CA GLN A 244 17.03 -16.17 -8.96
C GLN A 244 17.24 -15.24 -7.74
N ASN A 245 17.41 -13.93 -7.97
CA ASN A 245 17.74 -12.97 -6.93
C ASN A 245 16.58 -11.99 -6.73
N VAL A 246 16.03 -11.96 -5.51
CA VAL A 246 14.94 -11.06 -5.12
C VAL A 246 15.29 -10.31 -3.83
N CYS A 247 14.61 -9.21 -3.57
CA CYS A 247 14.64 -8.56 -2.27
C CYS A 247 13.25 -8.52 -1.65
N VAL A 248 13.22 -8.57 -0.32
CA VAL A 248 12.04 -8.26 0.48
C VAL A 248 12.36 -6.99 1.26
N ASP A 249 11.56 -5.94 1.08
CA ASP A 249 11.73 -4.67 1.80
C ASP A 249 10.41 -4.02 2.20
N GLU A 250 10.48 -3.13 3.19
CA GLU A 250 9.38 -2.39 3.76
C GLU A 250 9.14 -1.06 3.03
N SER A 251 7.91 -0.87 2.57
CA SER A 251 7.44 0.35 1.94
C SER A 251 6.31 1.00 2.77
N LEU A 252 6.13 2.31 2.61
CA LEU A 252 5.17 3.09 3.39
C LEU A 252 4.47 4.10 2.49
N LEU A 253 3.19 3.89 2.23
CA LEU A 253 2.35 4.79 1.44
C LEU A 253 1.85 5.91 2.35
N LEU A 254 2.23 7.16 2.05
CA LEU A 254 1.84 8.33 2.84
C LEU A 254 0.31 8.42 2.97
N PHE A 255 -0.19 8.34 4.20
CA PHE A 255 -1.60 8.48 4.51
C PHE A 255 -1.78 9.09 5.90
N LYS A 256 -2.65 10.11 6.00
CA LYS A 256 -2.92 10.86 7.25
C LYS A 256 -4.40 10.79 7.68
N GLY A 257 -5.22 9.97 7.03
CA GLY A 257 -6.62 9.78 7.39
C GLY A 257 -6.82 8.82 8.57
N ARG A 258 -8.08 8.68 9.01
CA ARG A 258 -8.47 7.77 10.10
C ARG A 258 -8.45 6.31 9.63
N LEU A 259 -7.36 5.58 9.88
CA LEU A 259 -7.22 4.16 9.55
C LEU A 259 -6.49 3.42 10.68
N LYS A 260 -7.08 2.33 11.18
CA LYS A 260 -6.62 1.61 12.40
C LYS A 260 -5.20 1.06 12.32
N PHE A 261 -4.66 0.85 11.11
CA PHE A 261 -3.37 0.21 10.86
C PHE A 261 -2.32 1.14 10.22
N CYS A 262 -2.56 2.45 10.20
CA CYS A 262 -1.50 3.41 9.90
C CYS A 262 -0.33 3.24 10.86
N GLN A 263 0.88 3.16 10.30
CA GLN A 263 2.12 3.04 11.05
C GLN A 263 2.85 4.38 11.09
N TYR A 264 3.56 4.61 12.19
CA TYR A 264 4.55 5.66 12.32
C TYR A 264 5.95 5.05 12.21
N ILE A 265 6.73 5.46 11.21
CA ILE A 265 8.10 4.99 10.99
C ILE A 265 9.03 6.23 10.96
N PRO A 266 9.72 6.56 12.07
CA PRO A 266 10.51 7.79 12.20
C PRO A 266 11.57 7.97 11.11
N SER A 267 12.15 6.86 10.64
CA SER A 267 13.25 6.82 9.67
C SER A 267 12.84 7.00 8.21
N LYS A 268 11.54 6.94 7.88
CA LYS A 268 11.04 7.16 6.51
C LYS A 268 10.63 8.64 6.34
N ARG A 269 10.94 9.25 5.18
CA ARG A 269 10.59 10.65 4.84
C ARG A 269 9.11 10.94 5.10
N SER A 270 8.24 10.08 4.56
CA SER A 270 6.84 10.00 4.95
C SER A 270 6.78 9.28 6.28
N ARG A 271 6.69 9.99 7.41
CA ARG A 271 6.72 9.34 8.74
C ARG A 271 5.45 8.59 9.11
N TYR A 272 4.31 8.92 8.51
CA TYR A 272 3.01 8.27 8.76
C TYR A 272 2.45 7.68 7.47
N GLY A 273 1.91 6.46 7.52
CA GLY A 273 1.28 5.87 6.34
C GLY A 273 0.83 4.42 6.49
N ILE A 274 0.38 3.84 5.38
CA ILE A 274 0.04 2.41 5.26
C ILE A 274 1.34 1.66 4.99
N LYS A 275 1.76 0.80 5.93
CA LYS A 275 2.95 -0.04 5.77
C LYS A 275 2.60 -1.25 4.89
N PHE A 276 3.51 -1.64 4.02
CA PHE A 276 3.41 -2.83 3.20
C PHE A 276 4.79 -3.38 2.86
N TYR A 277 4.87 -4.69 2.65
CA TYR A 277 6.08 -5.37 2.22
C TYR A 277 5.96 -5.70 0.73
N LYS A 278 7.09 -5.68 0.03
CA LYS A 278 7.16 -6.05 -1.39
C LYS A 278 8.22 -7.11 -1.60
N LEU A 279 7.91 -8.09 -2.46
CA LEU A 279 8.88 -8.95 -3.11
C LEU A 279 9.23 -8.33 -4.47
N CYS A 280 10.49 -7.98 -4.68
CA CYS A 280 10.97 -7.40 -5.93
C CYS A 280 12.11 -8.22 -6.54
N GLU A 281 12.19 -8.31 -7.86
CA GLU A 281 13.38 -8.83 -8.54
C GLU A 281 14.57 -7.86 -8.37
N SER A 282 15.72 -8.36 -7.92
CA SER A 282 16.89 -7.53 -7.60
C SER A 282 17.55 -6.87 -8.82
N SER A 283 17.38 -7.41 -10.03
CA SER A 283 17.96 -6.87 -11.26
C SER A 283 17.16 -5.74 -11.91
N THR A 284 15.83 -5.80 -11.85
CA THR A 284 14.93 -4.85 -12.53
C THR A 284 14.11 -3.98 -11.59
N GLY A 285 13.98 -4.37 -10.31
CA GLY A 285 13.05 -3.76 -9.36
C GLY A 285 11.59 -4.17 -9.58
N TYR A 286 11.29 -5.11 -10.49
CA TYR A 286 9.94 -5.58 -10.74
C TYR A 286 9.28 -6.15 -9.48
N THR A 287 8.13 -5.64 -9.07
CA THR A 287 7.39 -6.13 -7.90
C THR A 287 6.57 -7.36 -8.28
N SER A 288 6.99 -8.55 -7.83
CA SER A 288 6.31 -9.82 -8.11
C SER A 288 5.12 -10.05 -7.19
N TYR A 289 5.19 -9.58 -5.94
CA TYR A 289 4.11 -9.72 -4.96
C TYR A 289 4.23 -8.63 -3.87
N PHE A 290 3.12 -8.34 -3.18
CA PHE A 290 3.12 -7.40 -2.06
C PHE A 290 2.08 -7.79 -0.99
N MET A 291 2.37 -7.47 0.26
CA MET A 291 1.50 -7.72 1.40
C MET A 291 1.28 -6.41 2.19
N LEU A 292 0.02 -6.01 2.37
CA LEU A 292 -0.32 -4.89 3.25
C LEU A 292 -0.20 -5.32 4.73
N TYR A 293 0.37 -4.45 5.57
CA TYR A 293 0.46 -4.70 7.02
C TYR A 293 -0.77 -4.15 7.73
N GLU A 294 -1.57 -5.04 8.34
CA GLU A 294 -2.85 -4.72 8.98
C GLU A 294 -2.72 -4.35 10.48
N GLY A 295 -1.49 -4.23 10.99
CA GLY A 295 -1.17 -3.96 12.38
C GLY A 295 -0.84 -5.24 13.17
N LYS A 296 -1.07 -5.22 14.48
CA LYS A 296 -0.86 -6.40 15.36
C LYS A 296 -1.73 -7.60 14.96
N ASP A 297 -2.89 -7.32 14.36
CA ASP A 297 -3.88 -8.32 13.94
C ASP A 297 -3.63 -8.82 12.51
N THR A 298 -2.46 -8.55 11.92
CA THR A 298 -2.09 -9.09 10.59
C THR A 298 -2.05 -10.62 10.70
N ASN A 299 -2.85 -11.30 9.90
CA ASN A 299 -2.79 -12.76 9.81
C ASN A 299 -1.43 -13.16 9.21
N LEU A 300 -0.65 -13.93 9.98
CA LEU A 300 0.71 -14.35 9.65
C LEU A 300 0.87 -15.86 9.83
N ASP A 301 -0.16 -16.61 9.45
CA ASP A 301 -0.12 -18.07 9.32
C ASP A 301 -0.39 -18.48 7.85
N PRO A 302 0.57 -18.26 6.92
CA PRO A 302 0.45 -18.72 5.55
C PRO A 302 0.26 -20.24 5.45
N PRO A 303 -0.43 -20.75 4.43
CA PRO A 303 -0.47 -22.19 4.16
C PRO A 303 0.94 -22.80 4.09
N GLY A 304 1.19 -23.84 4.87
CA GLY A 304 2.47 -24.54 4.93
C GLY A 304 3.58 -23.87 5.76
N CYS A 305 3.36 -22.65 6.29
CA CYS A 305 4.38 -21.96 7.07
C CYS A 305 4.71 -22.70 8.40
N PRO A 306 5.99 -22.94 8.70
CA PRO A 306 6.41 -23.46 10.01
C PRO A 306 5.98 -22.52 11.15
N THR A 307 5.54 -23.12 12.27
CA THR A 307 4.96 -22.39 13.41
C THR A 307 6.00 -21.72 14.32
N ASP A 308 7.26 -22.14 14.21
CA ASP A 308 8.41 -21.66 14.98
C ASP A 308 9.13 -20.46 14.32
N LEU A 309 8.74 -20.08 13.10
CA LEU A 309 9.27 -18.89 12.44
C LEU A 309 8.88 -17.61 13.18
N THR A 310 9.83 -16.67 13.23
CA THR A 310 9.61 -15.31 13.71
C THR A 310 8.60 -14.58 12.82
N THR A 311 8.01 -13.49 13.32
CA THR A 311 7.12 -12.60 12.55
C THR A 311 7.73 -12.21 11.19
N SER A 312 9.02 -11.88 11.16
CA SER A 312 9.74 -11.56 9.94
C SER A 312 9.89 -12.77 9.01
N GLY A 313 10.19 -13.95 9.55
CA GLY A 313 10.24 -15.21 8.79
C GLY A 313 8.89 -15.55 8.15
N LYS A 314 7.79 -15.38 8.89
CA LYS A 314 6.41 -15.55 8.40
C LYS A 314 6.03 -14.57 7.27
N ILE A 315 6.44 -13.31 7.38
CA ILE A 315 6.27 -12.30 6.31
C ILE A 315 7.06 -12.71 5.06
N VAL A 316 8.31 -13.15 5.23
CA VAL A 316 9.14 -13.61 4.10
C VAL A 316 8.51 -14.85 3.45
N TRP A 317 8.00 -15.80 4.24
CA TRP A 317 7.28 -16.99 3.77
C TRP A 317 6.03 -16.64 2.94
N GLU A 318 5.16 -15.75 3.46
CA GLU A 318 3.98 -15.25 2.73
C GLU A 318 4.37 -14.66 1.37
N LEU A 319 5.42 -13.83 1.34
CA LEU A 319 5.83 -13.13 0.13
C LEU A 319 6.46 -14.04 -0.93
N ILE A 320 7.20 -15.08 -0.54
CA ILE A 320 7.88 -16.01 -1.47
C ILE A 320 6.96 -17.16 -1.94
N THR A 321 5.94 -17.53 -1.16
CA THR A 321 5.03 -18.65 -1.47
C THR A 321 4.48 -18.63 -2.90
N PRO A 322 4.05 -17.48 -3.48
CA PRO A 322 3.60 -17.41 -4.88
C PRO A 322 4.65 -17.87 -5.89
N CYS A 323 5.94 -17.62 -5.64
CA CYS A 323 7.02 -18.02 -6.56
C CYS A 323 7.28 -19.53 -6.58
N TRP A 324 6.97 -20.25 -5.49
CA TRP A 324 7.15 -21.70 -5.41
C TRP A 324 6.15 -22.50 -6.25
N ALA A 325 5.02 -21.91 -6.63
CA ALA A 325 4.03 -22.57 -7.50
C ALA A 325 4.54 -22.77 -8.94
N GLU A 326 5.45 -21.91 -9.40
CA GLU A 326 6.02 -21.95 -10.76
C GLU A 326 7.49 -22.37 -10.79
N VAL A 327 8.23 -22.19 -9.69
CA VAL A 327 9.68 -22.40 -9.64
C VAL A 327 10.05 -23.35 -8.50
N THR A 328 10.59 -24.52 -8.85
CA THR A 328 11.03 -25.55 -7.88
C THR A 328 12.37 -25.22 -7.19
N THR A 329 12.72 -23.94 -7.04
CA THR A 329 14.00 -23.52 -6.44
C THR A 329 13.98 -22.16 -5.72
N TYR A 330 14.64 -22.17 -4.57
CA TYR A 330 15.28 -21.10 -3.81
C TYR A 330 15.52 -19.77 -4.53
N THR A 331 15.15 -18.70 -3.84
CA THR A 331 15.48 -17.32 -4.18
C THR A 331 16.45 -16.77 -3.13
N TRP A 332 17.50 -16.08 -3.54
CA TRP A 332 18.32 -15.33 -2.59
C TRP A 332 17.50 -14.14 -2.12
N ILE A 333 17.16 -14.10 -0.83
CA ILE A 333 16.43 -12.99 -0.22
C ILE A 333 17.41 -12.13 0.56
N THR A 334 17.77 -10.97 0.01
CA THR A 334 18.47 -9.93 0.76
C THR A 334 17.46 -9.13 1.57
N PHE A 335 17.39 -9.37 2.88
CA PHE A 335 16.86 -8.39 3.82
C PHE A 335 17.97 -7.37 4.11
N THR A 336 17.63 -6.13 4.47
CA THR A 336 18.62 -5.06 4.69
C THR A 336 19.63 -5.32 5.83
N GLN A 337 19.46 -6.41 6.60
CA GLN A 337 20.39 -6.88 7.63
C GLN A 337 20.63 -8.41 7.66
N ALA A 338 20.08 -9.21 6.72
CA ALA A 338 20.24 -10.66 6.73
C ALA A 338 19.98 -11.33 5.37
N SER A 339 20.68 -12.42 5.08
CA SER A 339 20.32 -13.39 4.04
C SER A 339 19.65 -14.60 4.69
N LEU A 340 18.46 -14.96 4.21
CA LEU A 340 17.70 -16.12 4.70
C LEU A 340 17.61 -17.18 3.61
N TYR A 341 17.87 -18.44 3.98
CA TYR A 341 17.57 -19.61 3.15
C TYR A 341 16.24 -20.21 3.61
N LEU A 342 15.35 -20.48 2.66
CA LEU A 342 14.09 -21.20 2.88
C LEU A 342 14.03 -22.37 1.89
N GLU A 343 13.83 -23.57 2.42
CA GLU A 343 13.51 -24.77 1.64
C GLU A 343 11.98 -25.02 1.77
N PRO A 344 11.31 -25.53 0.73
CA PRO A 344 9.87 -25.86 0.77
C PRO A 344 9.54 -27.15 1.54
#